data_AF-A0A058ZX01-F1
#
_entry.id   AF-A0A058ZX01-F1
#
_cell.length_a   1.000
_cell.length_b   1.000
_cell.length_c   1.000
_cell.angle_alpha   90.00
_cell.angle_beta   90.00
_cell.angle_gamma   90.00
#
_symmetry.space_group_name_H-M   'P 1'
#
loop_
_entity.id
_entity.type
_entity.pdbx_description
1 polymer ?
#
loop_
_entity_poly.entity_id
_entity_poly.type
_entity_poly.pdbx_seq_one_letter_code
_entity_poly.pdbx_strand_id
1 'polypeptide(L)' 'MTCGGCAAGMKIILENQVSLPLLLSFFVAQPQVSAASVNLTTRTSIVWPVSEAKAMPDWQKELGETLAKHLTNCGFKSNP' A
#
# COMPACT_ATOMS: atom_id res chain seq x y z
N MET A 1 9.94 6.95 11.26
CA MET A 1 10.90 6.06 10.57
C MET A 1 12.30 6.60 10.74
N THR A 2 13.26 5.77 11.15
CA THR A 2 14.64 6.20 11.52
C THR A 2 15.74 5.24 11.05
N CYS A 3 15.44 4.28 10.17
CA CYS A 3 16.43 3.32 9.66
C CYS A 3 16.16 2.95 8.19
N GLY A 4 17.23 2.82 7.39
CA GLY A 4 17.17 2.43 5.98
C GLY A 4 16.49 1.07 5.74
N GLY A 5 16.70 0.11 6.65
CA GLY A 5 16.03 -1.19 6.59
C GLY A 5 14.51 -1.10 6.72
N CYS A 6 13.99 -0.17 7.53
CA CYS A 6 12.56 0.04 7.68
C CYS A 6 11.93 0.65 6.42
N ALA A 7 12.63 1.51 5.69
CA ALA A 7 12.13 2.05 4.43
C ALA A 7 12.11 1.02 3.31
N ALA A 8 13.14 0.17 3.22
CA ALA A 8 13.15 -0.94 2.27
C ALA A 8 12.01 -1.92 2.56
N GLY A 9 11.80 -2.28 3.84
CA GLY A 9 10.66 -3.12 4.26
C GLY A 9 9.31 -2.49 3.94
N MET A 10 9.13 -1.19 4.23
CA MET A 10 7.91 -0.45 3.90
C MET A 10 7.64 -0.43 2.39
N LYS A 11 8.67 -0.21 1.56
CA LYS A 11 8.54 -0.25 0.09
C LYS A 11 8.03 -1.60 -0.38
N ILE A 12 8.61 -2.69 0.12
CA ILE A 12 8.20 -4.07 -0.22
C ILE A 12 6.75 -4.32 0.21
N ILE A 13 6.36 -3.88 1.41
CA ILE A 13 4.98 -4.04 1.92
C ILE A 13 3.97 -3.30 1.04
N LEU A 14 4.30 -2.07 0.62
CA LEU A 14 3.45 -1.26 -0.25
C LEU A 14 3.31 -1.88 -1.65
N GLU A 15 4.41 -2.36 -2.23
CA GLU A 15 4.42 -2.98 -3.57
C GLU A 15 3.76 -4.37 -3.58
N ASN A 16 3.84 -5.10 -2.46
CA ASN A 16 3.18 -6.40 -2.29
C ASN A 16 1.73 -6.29 -1.80
N GLN A 17 1.16 -5.09 -1.71
CA GLN A 17 -0.21 -4.96 -1.23
C GLN A 17 -1.20 -5.46 -2.29
N VAL A 18 -1.67 -6.68 -2.05
CA VAL A 18 -2.69 -7.38 -2.82
C VAL A 18 -4.05 -7.07 -2.21
N SER A 19 -5.01 -6.63 -3.02
CA SER A 19 -6.41 -6.67 -2.58
C SER A 19 -6.87 -8.12 -2.62
N LEU A 20 -7.05 -8.72 -1.44
CA LEU A 20 -7.85 -9.95 -1.33
C LEU A 20 -9.32 -9.52 -1.43
N PRO A 21 -10.07 -9.95 -2.46
CA PRO A 21 -11.50 -9.73 -2.46
C PRO A 21 -12.10 -10.53 -1.30
N LEU A 22 -12.91 -9.87 -0.48
CA LEU A 22 -13.59 -10.49 0.65
C LEU A 22 -14.61 -11.57 0.22
N LEU A 23 -14.87 -11.72 -1.08
CA LEU A 23 -15.86 -12.63 -1.65
C LEU A 23 -15.42 -13.11 -3.05
N LEU A 24 -15.56 -14.43 -3.29
CA LEU A 24 -15.62 -15.15 -4.58
C LEU A 24 -14.36 -15.90 -5.04
N SER A 25 -14.37 -17.20 -4.73
CA SER A 25 -14.00 -18.44 -5.47
C SER A 25 -13.12 -18.47 -6.73
N PHE A 26 -12.52 -17.38 -7.19
CA PHE A 26 -11.53 -17.36 -8.28
C PHE A 26 -10.37 -16.47 -7.86
N PHE A 27 -9.31 -17.10 -7.38
CA PHE A 27 -8.14 -16.43 -6.81
C PHE A 27 -7.32 -15.77 -7.92
N VAL A 28 -7.68 -14.55 -8.32
CA VAL A 28 -6.74 -13.64 -8.97
C VAL A 28 -6.37 -12.57 -7.94
N ALA A 29 -5.23 -12.78 -7.30
CA ALA A 29 -4.55 -11.75 -6.54
C ALA A 29 -4.16 -10.61 -7.49
N GLN A 30 -4.97 -9.53 -7.54
CA GLN A 30 -4.60 -8.35 -8.30
C GLN A 30 -3.81 -7.38 -7.42
N PRO A 31 -2.57 -7.04 -7.78
CA PRO A 31 -1.79 -6.03 -7.06
C PRO A 31 -2.48 -4.67 -7.21
N GLN A 32 -2.74 -3.98 -6.11
CA GLN A 32 -3.35 -2.65 -6.16
C GLN A 32 -2.32 -1.55 -6.45
N VAL A 33 -1.04 -1.84 -6.24
CA VAL A 33 0.08 -0.92 -6.34
C VAL A 33 1.05 -1.44 -7.39
N SER A 34 1.33 -0.62 -8.40
CA SER A 34 2.33 -0.91 -9.44
C SER A 34 3.74 -0.59 -8.97
N ALA A 35 3.91 0.44 -8.13
CA ALA A 35 5.20 0.85 -7.59
C ALA A 35 5.00 1.64 -6.29
N ALA A 36 6.04 1.69 -5.45
CA ALA A 36 6.08 2.57 -4.28
C ALA A 36 7.46 3.20 -4.10
N SER A 37 7.47 4.36 -3.45
CA SER A 37 8.69 5.10 -3.12
C SER A 37 8.55 5.65 -1.71
N VAL A 38 9.58 5.47 -0.91
CA VAL A 38 9.58 5.85 0.50
C VAL A 38 10.68 6.87 0.70
N ASN A 39 10.30 8.10 1.03
CA ASN A 39 11.23 9.18 1.34
C ASN A 39 11.44 9.26 2.86
N LEU A 40 12.60 8.78 3.30
CA LEU A 40 13.02 8.80 4.71
C LEU A 40 13.17 10.22 5.28
N THR A 41 13.62 11.17 4.47
CA THR A 41 13.89 12.55 4.88
C THR A 41 12.59 13.29 5.21
N THR A 42 11.59 13.17 4.33
CA THR A 42 10.27 13.81 4.51
C THR A 42 9.29 12.93 5.27
N ARG A 43 9.64 11.68 5.56
CA ARG A 43 8.77 10.66 6.17
C ARG A 43 7.46 10.44 5.40
N THR A 44 7.54 10.53 4.08
CA THR A 44 6.40 10.34 3.17
C THR A 44 6.61 9.12 2.28
N SER A 45 5.52 8.48 1.90
CA SER A 45 5.51 7.40 0.90
C SER A 45 4.61 7.80 -0.26
N ILE A 46 5.10 7.62 -1.47
CA ILE A 46 4.33 7.81 -2.71
C ILE A 46 4.03 6.42 -3.26
N VAL A 47 2.77 6.18 -3.58
CA VAL A 47 2.28 4.93 -4.16
C VAL A 47 1.69 5.21 -5.53
N TRP A 48 2.02 4.35 -6.49
CA TRP A 48 1.47 4.38 -7.84
C TRP A 48 0.52 3.21 -8.00
N PRO A 49 -0.80 3.43 -8.00
CA PRO A 49 -1.77 2.36 -8.16
C PRO A 49 -1.83 1.86 -9.60
N VAL A 50 -2.23 0.60 -9.75
CA VAL A 50 -2.59 0.02 -11.05
C VAL A 50 -3.86 0.68 -11.60
N SER A 51 -4.10 0.55 -12.91
CA SER A 51 -5.22 1.18 -13.61
C SER A 51 -6.57 0.71 -13.07
N GLU A 52 -6.66 -0.57 -12.70
CA GLU A 52 -7.83 -1.24 -12.17
C GLU A 52 -8.24 -0.69 -10.80
N ALA A 53 -7.26 -0.39 -9.95
CA ALA A 53 -7.49 0.23 -8.64
C ALA A 53 -8.07 1.64 -8.79
N LYS A 54 -7.63 2.38 -9.82
CA LYS A 54 -8.11 3.75 -10.09
C LYS A 54 -9.51 3.79 -10.71
N ALA A 55 -10.05 2.66 -11.16
CA ALA A 55 -11.37 2.59 -11.76
C ALA A 55 -12.50 2.70 -10.72
N MET A 56 -12.20 2.45 -9.43
CA MET A 56 -13.16 2.61 -8.34
C MET A 56 -13.33 4.09 -7.96
N PRO A 57 -14.58 4.55 -7.68
CA PRO A 57 -14.77 5.84 -7.04
C PRO A 57 -14.13 5.84 -5.65
N ASP A 58 -13.60 6.98 -5.22
CA ASP A 58 -12.90 7.15 -3.94
C ASP A 58 -11.69 6.22 -3.73
N TRP A 59 -11.12 5.67 -4.81
CA TRP A 59 -9.98 4.75 -4.75
C TRP A 59 -8.81 5.29 -3.92
N GLN A 60 -8.55 6.60 -3.96
CA GLN A 60 -7.47 7.23 -3.20
C GLN A 60 -7.65 7.02 -1.70
N LYS A 61 -8.88 7.20 -1.22
CA LYS A 61 -9.22 7.08 0.19
C LYS A 61 -9.19 5.62 0.62
N GLU A 62 -9.86 4.73 -0.12
CA GLU A 62 -9.88 3.30 0.22
C GLU A 62 -8.49 2.68 0.18
N LEU A 63 -7.68 3.02 -0.84
CA LEU A 63 -6.31 2.55 -0.96
C LEU A 63 -5.45 3.10 0.19
N GLY A 64 -5.55 4.40 0.48
CA GLY A 64 -4.83 5.04 1.58
C GLY A 64 -5.15 4.43 2.94
N GLU A 65 -6.44 4.23 3.24
CA GLU A 65 -6.88 3.59 4.48
C GLU A 65 -6.42 2.14 4.59
N THR A 66 -6.47 1.38 3.49
CA THR A 66 -6.03 -0.02 3.45
C THR A 66 -4.53 -0.13 3.64
N LEU A 67 -3.75 0.70 2.94
CA LEU A 67 -2.28 0.78 3.10
C LEU A 67 -1.91 1.19 4.52
N ALA A 68 -2.57 2.21 5.07
CA ALA A 68 -2.31 2.67 6.44
C ALA A 68 -2.63 1.59 7.48
N LYS A 69 -3.75 0.85 7.32
CA LYS A 69 -4.08 -0.28 8.19
C LYS A 69 -3.04 -1.41 8.09
N HIS A 70 -2.64 -1.77 6.88
CA HIS A 70 -1.68 -2.84 6.66
C HIS A 70 -0.29 -2.49 7.23
N LEU A 71 0.16 -1.26 6.99
CA LEU A 71 1.39 -0.72 7.59
C LEU A 71 1.32 -0.71 9.12
N THR A 72 0.19 -0.28 9.69
CA THR A 72 -0.04 -0.31 11.15
C THR A 72 0.03 -1.72 11.71
N ASN A 73 -0.57 -2.70 11.03
CA ASN A 73 -0.48 -4.12 11.41
C ASN A 73 0.95 -4.65 11.34
N CYS A 74 1.77 -4.16 10.40
CA CYS A 74 3.19 -4.46 10.32
C CYS A 74 4.07 -3.67 11.32
N GLY A 75 3.47 -2.84 12.19
CA GLY A 75 4.17 -2.07 13.22
C GLY A 75 4.66 -0.68 12.79
N PHE A 76 4.25 -0.20 11.61
CA PHE A 76 4.57 1.13 11.13
C PHE A 76 3.50 2.14 11.55
N LYS A 77 3.92 3.32 12.04
CA LYS A 77 2.97 4.43 12.26
C LYS A 77 2.72 5.13 10.93
N SER A 78 1.50 5.03 10.40
CA SER A 78 1.08 5.64 9.14
C SER A 78 -0.26 6.34 9.27
N ASN A 79 -0.45 7.41 8.49
CA ASN A 79 -1.73 8.10 8.32
C ASN A 79 -2.18 7.97 6.85
N PRO A 80 -3.47 7.79 6.56
CA PRO A 80 -3.99 7.84 5.20
C PRO A 80 -3.77 9.20 4.54
#